data_AF-A0A0K8RSX4-F1
#
_entry.id   AF-A0A0K8RSX4-F1
#
_cell.length_a   1.000
_cell.length_b   1.000
_cell.length_c   1.000
_cell.angle_alpha   90.00
_cell.angle_beta   90.00
_cell.angle_gamma   90.00
#
_symmetry.space_group_name_H-M   'P 1'
#
loop_
_entity.id
_entity.type
_entity.pdbx_description
1 polymer ?
#
loop_
_entity_poly.entity_id
_entity_poly.type
_entity_poly.pdbx_seq_one_letter_code
_entity_poly.pdbx_strand_id
1 'polypeptide(L)'
;MKFPWLTLLFQLFAWVLLAKGAALNSMEEEALDFLLQFGYLQKPLEQFSHKFTEEEIEDALRAFQLASGLPTTGQVDMATLSQMRQPRCGVDDPFNERTLKYRLLGRWHKKHLTYRIYSYSNDLGIPGTRTAIQTAFKYWSDVTQLTFQEVRTGRADIRLSFHGSSSWICSRPFDGPGHVLAHADIPELGTVHFDSDEYWTEGTFRGVNLRIIAAHEIGHALGLGHSRYPSALMAPSYSGYWSPFRLHWDDIEGIQALYGKKTLPTTAPETSPTLSIPPSSALKPSKVPDPCKDDLDAIMLGPYDKTYAFHGDYVWMVTDFGTKPPLKISALWKDLPGWLDAAVYSPRTGRTYFFKGSKLWRYRGFKLDYGYPKPLTRIPAKIDAALYWPTNKKIFVFKDTEYWQWDELGSYFTNIPRKISTLFTGAPSYLDAALTWENGKVYFFKGQNYWRLNDQLRVERDYPLSTAERWMNC
;
A
#
# COMPACT_ATOMS: atom_id res chain seq x y z
N MET A 1 66.03 -23.73 14.98
CA MET A 1 65.06 -23.58 16.10
C MET A 1 63.69 -23.29 15.49
N LYS A 2 62.75 -24.23 15.56
CA LYS A 2 61.35 -23.99 15.16
C LYS A 2 60.70 -23.20 16.30
N PHE A 3 59.96 -22.14 15.99
CA PHE A 3 59.34 -21.24 16.94
C PHE A 3 57.87 -21.65 17.21
N PRO A 4 57.59 -22.53 18.20
CA PRO A 4 56.24 -23.07 18.45
C PRO A 4 55.19 -22.00 18.85
N TRP A 5 55.63 -20.86 19.39
CA TRP A 5 54.75 -19.74 19.74
C TRP A 5 54.14 -19.01 18.52
N LEU A 6 54.86 -18.94 17.40
CA LEU A 6 54.36 -18.33 16.16
C LEU A 6 53.26 -19.21 15.57
N THR A 7 53.42 -20.53 15.56
CA THR A 7 52.37 -21.47 15.14
C THR A 7 51.13 -21.41 16.02
N LEU A 8 51.30 -21.24 17.34
CA LEU A 8 50.18 -21.04 18.27
C LEU A 8 49.44 -19.72 18.02
N LEU A 9 50.15 -18.63 17.76
CA LEU A 9 49.55 -17.32 17.42
C LEU A 9 48.80 -17.37 16.08
N PHE A 10 49.36 -18.02 15.06
CA PHE A 10 48.69 -18.23 13.77
C PHE A 10 47.44 -19.10 13.92
N GLN A 11 47.50 -20.16 14.73
CA GLN A 11 46.33 -20.99 15.03
C GLN A 11 45.27 -20.19 15.79
N LEU A 12 45.63 -19.42 16.83
CA LEU A 12 44.69 -18.58 17.58
C LEU A 12 44.02 -17.53 16.68
N PHE A 13 44.79 -16.88 15.80
CA PHE A 13 44.26 -15.91 14.85
C PHE A 13 43.32 -16.56 13.83
N ALA A 14 43.69 -17.74 13.30
CA ALA A 14 42.83 -18.52 12.41
C ALA A 14 41.53 -18.97 13.10
N TRP A 15 41.59 -19.40 14.36
CA TRP A 15 40.43 -19.76 15.18
C TRP A 15 39.52 -18.55 15.43
N VAL A 16 40.08 -17.37 15.73
CA VAL A 16 39.29 -16.13 15.89
C VAL A 16 38.63 -15.72 14.58
N LEU A 17 39.31 -15.86 13.44
CA LEU A 17 38.71 -15.59 12.12
C LEU A 17 37.59 -16.59 11.78
N LEU A 18 37.79 -17.88 12.03
CA LEU A 18 36.79 -18.92 11.81
C LEU A 18 35.55 -18.72 12.70
N ALA A 19 35.75 -18.39 13.98
CA ALA A 19 34.66 -18.11 14.90
C ALA A 19 33.87 -16.85 14.51
N LYS A 20 34.56 -15.80 14.03
CA LYS A 20 33.91 -14.61 13.47
C LYS A 20 33.10 -14.92 12.21
N GLY A 21 33.65 -15.74 11.30
CA GLY A 21 32.94 -16.18 10.10
C GLY A 21 31.69 -17.00 10.41
N ALA A 22 31.78 -17.95 11.35
CA ALA A 22 30.63 -18.75 11.78
C ALA A 22 29.54 -17.90 12.45
N ALA A 23 29.92 -16.93 13.29
CA ALA A 23 28.97 -16.01 13.91
C ALA A 23 28.28 -15.11 12.88
N LEU A 24 29.03 -14.57 11.91
CA LEU A 24 28.47 -13.76 10.83
C LEU A 24 27.47 -14.54 9.98
N ASN A 25 27.82 -15.78 9.60
CA ASN A 25 26.91 -16.66 8.86
C ASN A 25 25.60 -16.93 9.64
N SER A 26 25.68 -17.14 10.95
CA SER A 26 24.47 -17.36 11.78
C SER A 26 23.56 -16.13 11.88
N MET A 27 24.17 -14.94 11.90
CA MET A 27 23.45 -13.66 11.93
C MET A 27 22.71 -13.40 10.61
N GLU A 28 23.36 -13.72 9.49
CA GLU A 28 22.79 -13.58 8.16
C GLU A 28 21.64 -14.57 7.91
N GLU A 29 21.78 -15.81 8.38
CA GLU A 29 20.72 -16.83 8.30
C GLU A 29 19.47 -16.43 9.09
N GLU A 30 19.64 -15.97 10.33
CA GLU A 30 18.53 -15.47 11.16
C GLU A 30 17.82 -14.27 10.52
N ALA A 31 18.59 -13.32 9.98
CA ALA A 31 18.02 -12.17 9.29
C ALA A 31 17.26 -12.59 8.02
N LEU A 32 17.78 -13.57 7.28
CA LEU A 32 17.14 -14.08 6.07
C LEU A 32 15.80 -14.75 6.38
N ASP A 33 15.75 -15.59 7.41
CA ASP A 33 14.52 -16.24 7.86
C ASP A 33 13.46 -15.22 8.28
N PHE A 34 13.85 -14.18 9.02
CA PHE A 34 12.96 -13.07 9.37
C PHE A 34 12.40 -12.38 8.12
N LEU A 35 13.26 -12.00 7.17
CA LEU A 35 12.84 -11.31 5.96
C LEU A 35 11.90 -12.17 5.10
N LEU A 36 12.08 -13.49 5.10
CA LEU A 36 11.18 -14.44 4.44
C LEU A 36 9.84 -14.55 5.15
N GLN A 37 9.85 -14.74 6.46
CA GLN A 37 8.66 -14.92 7.29
C GLN A 37 7.71 -13.72 7.19
N PHE A 38 8.27 -12.51 7.17
CA PHE A 38 7.51 -11.27 7.17
C PHE A 38 7.33 -10.64 5.78
N GLY A 39 7.72 -11.36 4.73
CA GLY A 39 7.41 -11.01 3.34
C GLY A 39 8.34 -9.99 2.69
N TYR A 40 9.41 -9.54 3.35
CA TYR A 40 10.40 -8.61 2.80
C TYR A 40 11.17 -9.16 1.59
N LEU A 41 11.13 -10.46 1.34
CA LEU A 41 11.79 -11.09 0.18
C LEU A 41 10.81 -11.71 -0.81
N GLN A 42 9.53 -11.83 -0.46
CA GLN A 42 8.55 -12.48 -1.32
C GLN A 42 8.07 -11.52 -2.40
N LYS A 43 8.24 -11.88 -3.68
CA LYS A 43 7.55 -11.24 -4.80
C LYS A 43 6.25 -12.02 -5.06
N PRO A 44 5.06 -11.38 -5.10
CA PRO A 44 3.77 -12.08 -5.18
C PRO A 44 3.54 -13.02 -6.38
N LEU A 45 4.49 -13.15 -7.32
CA LEU A 45 4.35 -13.92 -8.57
C LEU A 45 5.59 -14.75 -8.95
N GLU A 46 6.61 -14.84 -8.10
CA GLU A 46 7.75 -15.75 -8.34
C GLU A 46 7.50 -17.12 -7.66
N GLN A 47 7.86 -18.21 -8.33
CA GLN A 47 7.93 -19.53 -7.69
C GLN A 47 8.81 -19.43 -6.45
N PHE A 48 8.43 -20.09 -5.34
CA PHE A 48 9.21 -20.17 -4.09
C PHE A 48 10.66 -20.58 -4.41
N SER A 49 11.51 -19.58 -4.62
CA SER A 49 12.94 -19.74 -4.84
C SER A 49 13.61 -19.33 -3.55
N HIS A 50 14.31 -20.26 -2.91
CA HIS A 50 15.20 -19.93 -1.80
C HIS A 50 16.51 -19.27 -2.27
N LYS A 51 16.62 -18.92 -3.56
CA LYS A 51 17.78 -18.24 -4.13
C LYS A 51 17.41 -16.78 -4.38
N PHE A 52 17.76 -15.94 -3.41
CA PHE A 52 17.74 -14.48 -3.53
C PHE A 52 19.13 -13.97 -3.90
N THR A 53 19.17 -12.93 -4.71
CA THR A 53 20.42 -12.21 -4.97
C THR A 53 20.84 -11.39 -3.75
N GLU A 54 22.13 -11.11 -3.63
CA GLU A 54 22.67 -10.26 -2.55
C GLU A 54 22.02 -8.87 -2.56
N GLU A 55 21.78 -8.30 -3.75
CA GLU A 55 21.09 -7.02 -3.93
C GLU A 55 19.63 -7.05 -3.40
N GLU A 56 18.90 -8.15 -3.60
CA GLU A 56 17.53 -8.30 -3.10
C GLU A 56 17.49 -8.37 -1.56
N ILE A 57 18.45 -9.07 -0.96
CA ILE A 57 18.58 -9.16 0.50
C ILE A 57 18.95 -7.79 1.09
N GLU A 58 19.89 -7.08 0.47
CA GLU A 58 20.26 -5.73 0.91
C GLU A 58 19.08 -4.76 0.84
N ASP A 59 18.28 -4.80 -0.23
CA ASP A 59 17.10 -3.93 -0.36
C ASP A 59 16.01 -4.27 0.64
N ALA A 60 15.80 -5.56 0.92
CA ALA A 60 14.91 -6.03 1.98
C ALA A 60 15.37 -5.52 3.37
N LEU A 61 16.67 -5.61 3.66
CA LEU A 61 17.28 -5.08 4.88
C LEU A 61 17.11 -3.56 4.99
N ARG A 62 17.36 -2.81 3.92
CA ARG A 62 17.16 -1.35 3.89
C ARG A 62 15.70 -0.98 4.19
N ALA A 63 14.75 -1.74 3.65
CA ALA A 63 13.33 -1.51 3.89
C ALA A 63 12.95 -1.77 5.36
N PHE A 64 13.42 -2.87 5.94
CA PHE A 64 13.24 -3.17 7.36
C PHE A 64 13.88 -2.11 8.24
N GLN A 65 15.15 -1.76 8.00
CA GLN A 65 15.88 -0.76 8.77
C GLN A 65 15.16 0.60 8.74
N LEU A 66 14.69 1.02 7.56
CA LEU A 66 13.92 2.26 7.42
C LEU A 66 12.65 2.25 8.28
N ALA A 67 11.88 1.16 8.24
CA ALA A 67 10.62 1.04 8.97
C ALA A 67 10.83 0.94 10.49
N SER A 68 11.92 0.31 10.92
CA SER A 68 12.34 0.17 12.31
C SER A 68 13.08 1.41 12.85
N GLY A 69 13.25 2.47 12.04
CA GLY A 69 13.94 3.70 12.43
C GLY A 69 15.45 3.56 12.62
N LEU A 70 16.06 2.54 12.01
CA LEU A 70 17.51 2.30 12.02
C LEU A 70 18.22 3.01 10.85
N PRO A 71 19.55 3.20 10.94
CA PRO A 71 20.35 3.60 9.79
C PRO A 71 20.20 2.59 8.64
N THR A 72 19.86 3.07 7.44
CA THR A 72 19.61 2.24 6.25
C THR A 72 20.91 1.81 5.57
N THR A 73 21.65 0.90 6.18
CA THR A 73 22.94 0.39 5.68
C THR A 73 22.76 -0.73 4.65
N GLY A 74 21.67 -1.50 4.75
CA GLY A 74 21.48 -2.75 4.00
C GLY A 74 22.35 -3.90 4.52
N GLN A 75 23.02 -3.74 5.65
CA GLN A 75 23.88 -4.76 6.26
C GLN A 75 23.26 -5.30 7.54
N VAL A 76 23.48 -6.57 7.82
CA VAL A 76 23.07 -7.20 9.09
C VAL A 76 24.04 -6.77 10.20
N ASP A 77 23.59 -5.84 11.03
CA ASP A 77 24.30 -5.43 12.23
C ASP A 77 23.56 -5.82 13.51
N MET A 78 24.23 -5.70 14.65
CA MET A 78 23.64 -6.06 15.96
C MET A 78 22.40 -5.25 16.31
N ALA A 79 22.29 -4.00 15.82
CA ALA A 79 21.11 -3.17 16.04
C ALA A 79 19.92 -3.69 15.21
N THR A 80 20.16 -4.10 13.97
CA THR A 80 19.19 -4.71 13.06
C THR A 80 18.64 -6.01 13.65
N LEU A 81 19.51 -6.94 14.07
CA LEU A 81 19.06 -8.17 14.71
C LEU A 81 18.35 -7.93 16.05
N SER A 82 18.83 -6.97 16.84
CA SER A 82 18.15 -6.61 18.09
C SER A 82 16.73 -6.10 17.85
N GLN A 83 16.45 -5.47 16.70
CA GLN A 83 15.10 -5.08 16.31
C GLN A 83 14.29 -6.26 15.76
N MET A 84 14.90 -7.14 14.96
CA MET A 84 14.23 -8.34 14.42
C MET A 84 13.79 -9.30 15.53
N ARG A 85 14.52 -9.36 16.64
CA ARG A 85 14.21 -10.17 17.83
C ARG A 85 13.19 -9.53 18.77
N GLN A 86 12.69 -8.33 18.48
CA GLN A 86 11.65 -7.74 19.32
C GLN A 86 10.32 -8.47 19.14
N PRO A 87 9.55 -8.66 20.22
CA PRO A 87 8.20 -9.19 20.12
C PRO A 87 7.35 -8.35 19.14
N ARG A 88 6.55 -8.99 18.30
CA ARG A 88 5.86 -8.31 17.20
C ARG A 88 4.57 -9.00 16.75
N CYS A 89 3.84 -8.33 15.85
CA CYS A 89 2.72 -8.90 15.11
C CYS A 89 3.20 -9.89 14.04
N GLY A 90 2.44 -10.98 13.86
CA GLY A 90 2.67 -12.07 12.91
C GLY A 90 2.17 -11.83 11.48
N VAL A 91 1.56 -10.67 11.22
CA VAL A 91 1.13 -10.27 9.88
C VAL A 91 2.32 -9.77 9.06
N ASP A 92 2.38 -10.15 7.79
CA ASP A 92 3.43 -9.73 6.87
C ASP A 92 3.50 -8.18 6.77
N ASP A 93 4.70 -7.61 6.81
CA ASP A 93 4.96 -6.17 6.72
C ASP A 93 6.00 -5.81 5.65
N PRO A 94 5.80 -6.22 4.38
CA PRO A 94 6.76 -5.95 3.34
C PRO A 94 6.80 -4.44 3.02
N PHE A 95 7.64 -3.68 3.72
CA PHE A 95 7.83 -2.25 3.46
C PHE A 95 8.68 -1.99 2.20
N ASN A 96 9.30 -3.04 1.65
CA ASN A 96 9.92 -3.06 0.34
C ASN A 96 8.86 -3.06 -0.79
N GLU A 97 7.67 -3.62 -0.54
CA GLU A 97 6.52 -3.47 -1.42
C GLU A 97 6.02 -2.02 -1.35
N ARG A 98 5.90 -1.39 -2.51
CA ARG A 98 5.54 0.04 -2.62
C ARG A 98 4.03 0.30 -2.49
N THR A 99 3.27 -0.69 -2.01
CA THR A 99 1.83 -0.56 -1.70
C THR A 99 1.67 -0.04 -0.27
N LEU A 100 0.85 1.01 -0.09
CA LEU A 100 0.50 1.54 1.24
C LEU A 100 -0.50 0.58 1.91
N LYS A 101 -0.08 -0.63 2.29
CA LYS A 101 -0.95 -1.66 2.92
C LYS A 101 -1.70 -1.14 4.14
N TYR A 102 -1.21 -0.07 4.75
CA TYR A 102 -1.85 0.69 5.83
C TYR A 102 -3.36 0.97 5.65
N ARG A 103 -3.88 1.15 4.42
CA ARG A 103 -5.33 1.39 4.15
C ARG A 103 -5.93 0.51 3.03
N LEU A 104 -5.20 -0.50 2.55
CA LEU A 104 -5.54 -1.22 1.31
C LEU A 104 -6.19 -2.59 1.53
N LEU A 105 -6.38 -3.03 2.78
CA LEU A 105 -6.79 -4.39 3.12
C LEU A 105 -8.31 -4.60 3.15
N GLY A 106 -9.09 -3.62 2.67
CA GLY A 106 -10.55 -3.66 2.68
C GLY A 106 -11.16 -2.98 3.90
N ARG A 107 -12.49 -3.07 4.03
CA ARG A 107 -13.24 -2.52 5.16
C ARG A 107 -14.55 -3.27 5.33
N TRP A 108 -15.11 -3.24 6.53
CA TRP A 108 -16.48 -3.65 6.75
C TRP A 108 -17.46 -2.65 6.11
N HIS A 109 -18.49 -3.14 5.43
CA HIS A 109 -19.54 -2.31 4.85
C HIS A 109 -20.54 -1.79 5.89
N LYS A 110 -20.57 -2.40 7.08
CA LYS A 110 -21.41 -2.02 8.21
C LYS A 110 -20.61 -1.35 9.32
N LYS A 111 -21.28 -0.49 10.07
CA LYS A 111 -20.70 0.26 11.20
C LYS A 111 -20.94 -0.39 12.56
N HIS A 112 -21.93 -1.26 12.65
CA HIS A 112 -22.21 -2.04 13.85
C HIS A 112 -21.61 -3.44 13.67
N LEU A 113 -20.54 -3.71 14.40
CA LEU A 113 -19.79 -4.96 14.32
C LEU A 113 -19.98 -5.75 15.61
N THR A 114 -20.21 -7.04 15.46
CA THR A 114 -20.26 -7.98 16.58
C THR A 114 -18.92 -8.65 16.75
N TYR A 115 -18.52 -8.89 17.99
CA TYR A 115 -17.33 -9.69 18.27
C TYR A 115 -17.59 -10.78 19.29
N ARG A 116 -16.81 -11.86 19.23
CA ARG A 116 -16.92 -12.98 20.16
C ARG A 116 -15.54 -13.48 20.58
N ILE A 117 -15.38 -13.66 21.88
CA ILE A 117 -14.20 -14.27 22.49
C ILE A 117 -14.49 -15.77 22.69
N TYR A 118 -13.77 -16.62 21.97
CA TYR A 118 -13.95 -18.08 21.97
C TYR A 118 -13.11 -18.78 23.04
N SER A 119 -11.91 -18.28 23.32
CA SER A 119 -11.04 -18.69 24.42
C SER A 119 -10.43 -17.47 25.11
N TYR A 120 -9.91 -17.64 26.33
CA TYR A 120 -9.44 -16.56 27.18
C TYR A 120 -8.00 -16.82 27.62
N SER A 121 -7.24 -15.77 27.94
CA SER A 121 -5.91 -15.92 28.54
C SER A 121 -6.02 -16.59 29.91
N ASN A 122 -5.13 -17.56 30.15
CA ASN A 122 -5.01 -18.22 31.44
C ASN A 122 -4.43 -17.29 32.52
N ASP A 123 -3.56 -16.35 32.13
CA ASP A 123 -2.89 -15.42 33.06
C ASP A 123 -3.85 -14.36 33.61
N LEU A 124 -4.70 -13.81 32.74
CA LEU A 124 -5.64 -12.73 33.08
C LEU A 124 -7.02 -13.26 33.51
N GLY A 125 -7.33 -14.52 33.19
CA GLY A 125 -8.65 -15.11 33.33
C GLY A 125 -9.71 -14.39 32.49
N ILE A 126 -10.97 -14.83 32.64
CA ILE A 126 -12.10 -14.29 31.88
C ILE A 126 -12.30 -12.78 32.11
N PRO A 127 -12.31 -12.26 33.36
CA PRO A 127 -12.58 -10.84 33.59
C PRO A 127 -11.48 -9.92 33.06
N GLY A 128 -10.20 -10.29 33.27
CA GLY A 128 -9.05 -9.51 32.81
C GLY A 128 -8.98 -9.47 31.29
N THR A 129 -9.08 -10.63 30.65
CA THR A 129 -9.13 -10.75 29.18
C THR A 129 -10.25 -9.89 28.59
N ARG A 130 -11.48 -10.02 29.11
CA ARG A 130 -12.63 -9.27 28.57
C ARG A 130 -12.45 -7.76 28.72
N THR A 131 -11.90 -7.30 29.84
CA THR A 131 -11.62 -5.88 30.09
C THR A 131 -10.60 -5.34 29.09
N ALA A 132 -9.53 -6.09 28.83
CA ALA A 132 -8.50 -5.72 27.86
C ALA A 132 -9.09 -5.59 26.45
N ILE A 133 -9.82 -6.61 25.98
CA ILE A 133 -10.44 -6.63 24.65
C ILE A 133 -11.49 -5.51 24.50
N GLN A 134 -12.34 -5.29 25.50
CA GLN A 134 -13.34 -4.20 25.48
C GLN A 134 -12.66 -2.82 25.37
N THR A 135 -11.56 -2.62 26.10
CA THR A 135 -10.81 -1.36 26.04
C THR A 135 -10.11 -1.19 24.68
N ALA A 136 -9.61 -2.28 24.09
CA ALA A 136 -9.01 -2.27 22.76
C ALA A 136 -10.03 -1.84 21.68
N PHE A 137 -11.25 -2.41 21.66
CA PHE A 137 -12.33 -1.95 20.79
C PHE A 137 -12.70 -0.49 21.03
N LYS A 138 -12.65 -0.04 22.29
CA LYS A 138 -12.99 1.33 22.67
C LYS A 138 -12.09 2.35 21.97
N TYR A 139 -10.78 2.10 21.87
CA TYR A 139 -9.85 3.00 21.18
C TYR A 139 -10.31 3.33 19.76
N TRP A 140 -10.76 2.32 19.00
CA TRP A 140 -11.25 2.51 17.63
C TRP A 140 -12.63 3.18 17.59
N SER A 141 -13.55 2.81 18.49
CA SER A 141 -14.90 3.42 18.57
C SER A 141 -14.89 4.87 19.08
N ASP A 142 -13.82 5.29 19.76
CA ASP A 142 -13.67 6.66 20.26
C ASP A 142 -13.33 7.65 19.14
N VAL A 143 -12.70 7.18 18.06
CA VAL A 143 -12.26 8.02 16.94
C VAL A 143 -13.07 7.81 15.66
N THR A 144 -13.98 6.82 15.64
CA THR A 144 -14.85 6.51 14.48
C THR A 144 -16.33 6.44 14.84
N GLN A 145 -17.17 6.18 13.84
CA GLN A 145 -18.59 5.86 14.03
C GLN A 145 -18.84 4.36 14.24
N LEU A 146 -17.79 3.55 14.32
CA LEU A 146 -17.93 2.12 14.57
C LEU A 146 -18.47 1.88 15.98
N THR A 147 -19.36 0.89 16.07
CA THR A 147 -19.87 0.39 17.34
C THR A 147 -19.61 -1.10 17.41
N PHE A 148 -19.22 -1.57 18.58
CA PHE A 148 -18.84 -2.95 18.81
C PHE A 148 -19.73 -3.56 19.89
N GLN A 149 -20.25 -4.75 19.61
CA GLN A 149 -21.06 -5.51 20.57
C GLN A 149 -20.48 -6.90 20.77
N GLU A 150 -20.18 -7.23 22.02
CA GLU A 150 -19.80 -8.60 22.39
C GLU A 150 -21.04 -9.51 22.33
N VAL A 151 -20.95 -10.61 21.57
CA VAL A 151 -21.98 -11.66 21.54
C VAL A 151 -21.46 -12.93 22.21
N ARG A 152 -22.34 -13.64 22.94
CA ARG A 152 -21.99 -14.85 23.71
C ARG A 152 -22.18 -16.14 22.92
N THR A 153 -23.12 -16.13 21.98
CA THR A 153 -23.54 -17.29 21.18
C THR A 153 -23.61 -16.90 19.71
N GLY A 154 -23.61 -17.90 18.82
CA GLY A 154 -23.68 -17.67 17.38
C GLY A 154 -22.35 -17.23 16.74
N ARG A 155 -22.44 -16.83 15.47
CA ARG A 155 -21.32 -16.27 14.69
C ARG A 155 -21.22 -14.77 14.94
N ALA A 156 -19.99 -14.27 15.01
CA ALA A 156 -19.68 -12.85 15.12
C ALA A 156 -18.82 -12.41 13.92
N ASP A 157 -18.79 -11.11 13.67
CA ASP A 157 -17.97 -10.51 12.61
C ASP A 157 -16.50 -10.64 12.93
N ILE A 158 -16.12 -10.29 14.17
CA ILE A 158 -14.75 -10.41 14.66
C ILE A 158 -14.66 -11.55 15.68
N ARG A 159 -13.80 -12.53 15.42
CA ARG A 159 -13.66 -13.74 16.24
C ARG A 159 -12.29 -13.76 16.91
N LEU A 160 -12.26 -13.76 18.23
CA LEU A 160 -11.03 -13.71 19.01
C LEU A 160 -10.78 -15.03 19.74
N SER A 161 -9.57 -15.57 19.64
CA SER A 161 -9.16 -16.77 20.36
C SER A 161 -7.66 -16.81 20.66
N PHE A 162 -7.32 -17.53 21.72
CA PHE A 162 -5.97 -17.83 22.17
C PHE A 162 -5.61 -19.26 21.77
N HIS A 163 -4.42 -19.44 21.20
CA HIS A 163 -3.90 -20.71 20.68
C HIS A 163 -2.41 -20.84 20.98
N GLY A 164 -1.94 -22.04 21.32
CA GLY A 164 -0.51 -22.30 21.45
C GLY A 164 0.10 -22.80 20.14
N SER A 165 1.42 -22.97 20.15
CA SER A 165 2.24 -23.43 19.01
C SER A 165 1.75 -24.71 18.29
N SER A 166 1.03 -25.62 18.96
CA SER A 166 0.54 -26.89 18.40
C SER A 166 -0.95 -26.91 18.00
N SER A 167 -1.58 -25.75 17.79
CA SER A 167 -3.03 -25.71 17.52
C SER A 167 -3.40 -26.02 16.06
N TRP A 168 -4.19 -27.08 15.82
CA TRP A 168 -4.70 -27.44 14.48
C TRP A 168 -5.78 -26.50 13.91
N ILE A 169 -6.20 -25.51 14.69
CA ILE A 169 -7.27 -24.58 14.35
C ILE A 169 -6.70 -23.31 13.70
N CYS A 170 -5.41 -23.02 13.89
CA CYS A 170 -4.75 -21.87 13.29
C CYS A 170 -3.95 -22.29 12.05
N SER A 171 -4.19 -21.65 10.92
CA SER A 171 -3.45 -21.88 9.67
C SER A 171 -2.01 -21.36 9.69
N ARG A 172 -1.64 -20.57 10.70
CA ARG A 172 -0.27 -20.07 10.95
C ARG A 172 0.10 -20.38 12.41
N PRO A 173 0.88 -21.45 12.68
CA PRO A 173 1.25 -21.80 14.06
C PRO A 173 2.15 -20.71 14.67
N PHE A 174 2.01 -20.51 15.98
CA PHE A 174 2.88 -19.61 16.75
C PHE A 174 4.22 -20.27 17.10
N ASP A 175 5.22 -19.45 17.40
CA ASP A 175 6.63 -19.83 17.56
C ASP A 175 7.09 -19.91 19.03
N GLY A 176 6.16 -19.73 19.97
CA GLY A 176 6.44 -19.76 21.40
C GLY A 176 6.84 -18.39 21.96
N PRO A 177 7.32 -18.32 23.21
CA PRO A 177 7.38 -17.05 23.94
C PRO A 177 8.35 -16.02 23.34
N GLY A 178 7.89 -14.78 23.22
CA GLY A 178 8.70 -13.58 22.98
C GLY A 178 8.91 -13.20 21.51
N HIS A 179 8.29 -13.91 20.57
CA HIS A 179 8.43 -13.66 19.13
C HIS A 179 7.12 -13.13 18.52
N VAL A 180 6.30 -14.00 17.92
CA VAL A 180 5.01 -13.59 17.33
C VAL A 180 3.91 -13.61 18.38
N LEU A 181 3.45 -12.43 18.78
CA LEU A 181 2.49 -12.27 19.88
C LEU A 181 1.05 -12.60 19.48
N ALA A 182 0.68 -12.22 18.25
CA ALA A 182 -0.67 -12.34 17.71
C ALA A 182 -0.66 -12.10 16.19
N HIS A 183 -1.78 -12.43 15.54
CA HIS A 183 -2.07 -12.01 14.17
C HIS A 183 -3.58 -11.94 13.92
N ALA A 184 -3.96 -11.24 12.85
CA ALA A 184 -5.35 -11.11 12.45
C ALA A 184 -5.56 -11.23 10.94
N ASP A 185 -6.73 -11.75 10.58
CA ASP A 185 -7.25 -11.69 9.23
C ASP A 185 -7.92 -10.34 8.96
N ILE A 186 -7.78 -9.86 7.73
CA ILE A 186 -8.39 -8.63 7.24
C ILE A 186 -9.91 -8.79 7.03
N PRO A 187 -10.69 -7.70 6.90
CA PRO A 187 -12.10 -7.77 6.52
C PRO A 187 -12.32 -8.51 5.19
N GLU A 188 -13.39 -9.30 5.02
CA GLU A 188 -14.47 -9.61 5.97
C GLU A 188 -14.26 -10.93 6.73
N LEU A 189 -13.03 -11.46 6.77
CA LEU A 189 -12.73 -12.69 7.53
C LEU A 189 -12.78 -12.39 9.04
N GLY A 190 -12.06 -11.37 9.51
CA GLY A 190 -12.18 -10.84 10.88
C GLY A 190 -11.74 -11.77 12.01
N THR A 191 -10.86 -12.73 11.76
CA THR A 191 -10.34 -13.60 12.83
C THR A 191 -9.12 -12.95 13.50
N VAL A 192 -9.01 -13.03 14.81
CA VAL A 192 -7.88 -12.53 15.61
C VAL A 192 -7.39 -13.65 16.52
N HIS A 193 -6.12 -14.02 16.39
CA HIS A 193 -5.50 -15.06 17.19
C HIS A 193 -4.38 -14.46 18.05
N PHE A 194 -4.35 -14.85 19.32
CA PHE A 194 -3.31 -14.51 20.28
C PHE A 194 -2.51 -15.76 20.63
N ASP A 195 -1.19 -15.63 20.77
CA ASP A 195 -0.36 -16.73 21.24
C ASP A 195 -0.63 -17.00 22.72
N SER A 196 -1.05 -18.22 23.07
CA SER A 196 -1.29 -18.62 24.46
C SER A 196 -0.01 -18.96 25.22
N ASP A 197 1.12 -19.10 24.53
CA ASP A 197 2.42 -19.38 25.13
C ASP A 197 3.06 -18.08 25.71
N GLU A 198 2.48 -16.92 25.41
CA GLU A 198 2.87 -15.61 25.96
C GLU A 198 2.33 -15.37 27.38
N TYR A 199 3.11 -14.63 28.18
CA TYR A 199 2.67 -14.16 29.50
C TYR A 199 1.88 -12.84 29.36
N TRP A 200 0.55 -12.96 29.32
CA TRP A 200 -0.34 -11.82 29.12
C TRP A 200 -0.55 -11.01 30.40
N THR A 201 -0.40 -9.70 30.26
CA THR A 201 -0.56 -8.71 31.33
C THR A 201 -1.58 -7.65 30.92
N GLU A 202 -2.08 -6.88 31.90
CA GLU A 202 -3.05 -5.83 31.64
C GLU A 202 -2.76 -4.60 32.53
N GLY A 203 -2.79 -3.41 31.92
CA GLY A 203 -2.61 -2.14 32.65
C GLY A 203 -1.22 -1.88 33.23
N THR A 204 -0.20 -2.66 32.86
CA THR A 204 1.19 -2.53 33.32
C THR A 204 2.17 -2.46 32.16
N PHE A 205 3.32 -1.82 32.38
CA PHE A 205 4.42 -1.72 31.42
C PHE A 205 5.30 -2.98 31.37
N ARG A 206 5.12 -3.91 32.32
CA ARG A 206 5.88 -5.17 32.39
C ARG A 206 5.12 -6.26 31.65
N GLY A 207 5.83 -7.06 30.85
CA GLY A 207 5.26 -8.17 30.10
C GLY A 207 4.53 -7.73 28.83
N VAL A 208 3.79 -8.66 28.22
CA VAL A 208 3.03 -8.42 27.00
C VAL A 208 1.63 -7.94 27.36
N ASN A 209 1.30 -6.70 27.03
CA ASN A 209 0.05 -6.08 27.44
C ASN A 209 -1.07 -6.41 26.45
N LEU A 210 -2.03 -7.25 26.89
CA LEU A 210 -3.07 -7.77 26.02
C LEU A 210 -3.90 -6.66 25.37
N ARG A 211 -4.22 -5.57 26.09
CA ARG A 211 -4.99 -4.46 25.53
C ARG A 211 -4.31 -3.80 24.34
N ILE A 212 -2.98 -3.66 24.36
CA ILE A 212 -2.23 -3.02 23.27
C ILE A 212 -2.18 -3.93 22.05
N ILE A 213 -1.80 -5.20 22.25
CA ILE A 213 -1.75 -6.18 21.15
C ILE A 213 -3.15 -6.38 20.55
N ALA A 214 -4.18 -6.55 21.39
CA ALA A 214 -5.55 -6.65 20.90
C ALA A 214 -5.99 -5.41 20.12
N ALA A 215 -5.58 -4.20 20.54
CA ALA A 215 -5.92 -2.99 19.81
C ALA A 215 -5.27 -2.97 18.41
N HIS A 216 -4.00 -3.40 18.32
CA HIS A 216 -3.29 -3.55 17.06
C HIS A 216 -4.00 -4.56 16.13
N GLU A 217 -4.24 -5.78 16.61
CA GLU A 217 -4.88 -6.84 15.83
C GLU A 217 -6.32 -6.50 15.41
N ILE A 218 -7.06 -5.79 16.27
CA ILE A 218 -8.38 -5.27 15.89
C ILE A 218 -8.24 -4.23 14.77
N GLY A 219 -7.17 -3.44 14.74
CA GLY A 219 -6.87 -2.54 13.63
C GLY A 219 -6.76 -3.29 12.30
N HIS A 220 -6.05 -4.43 12.29
CA HIS A 220 -6.01 -5.35 11.13
C HIS A 220 -7.38 -5.93 10.79
N ALA A 221 -8.12 -6.43 11.77
CA ALA A 221 -9.48 -6.94 11.58
C ALA A 221 -10.46 -5.84 11.12
N LEU A 222 -10.10 -4.56 11.22
CA LEU A 222 -10.83 -3.41 10.69
C LEU A 222 -10.29 -2.93 9.33
N GLY A 223 -9.19 -3.49 8.82
CA GLY A 223 -8.65 -3.21 7.49
C GLY A 223 -7.42 -2.31 7.45
N LEU A 224 -6.84 -1.98 8.61
CA LEU A 224 -5.54 -1.29 8.66
C LEU A 224 -4.41 -2.27 8.39
N GLY A 225 -3.38 -1.82 7.68
CA GLY A 225 -2.10 -2.53 7.60
C GLY A 225 -1.08 -1.98 8.59
N HIS A 226 0.13 -2.54 8.57
CA HIS A 226 1.21 -2.04 9.39
C HIS A 226 1.64 -0.61 9.01
N SER A 227 1.89 0.21 10.03
CA SER A 227 2.44 1.57 9.92
C SER A 227 3.95 1.54 9.89
N ARG A 228 4.56 2.52 9.20
CA ARG A 228 6.00 2.76 9.20
C ARG A 228 6.47 3.65 10.34
N TYR A 229 5.55 4.20 11.13
CA TYR A 229 5.89 5.02 12.29
C TYR A 229 6.07 4.11 13.51
N PRO A 230 7.27 3.97 14.09
CA PRO A 230 7.52 3.06 15.21
C PRO A 230 6.71 3.37 16.48
N SER A 231 6.15 4.58 16.58
CA SER A 231 5.30 5.02 17.69
C SER A 231 3.80 4.85 17.45
N ALA A 232 3.39 4.42 16.25
CA ALA A 232 2.00 4.12 15.95
C ALA A 232 1.59 2.79 16.60
N LEU A 233 0.31 2.66 16.96
CA LEU A 233 -0.23 1.39 17.44
C LEU A 233 -0.04 0.30 16.38
N MET A 234 -0.28 0.64 15.11
CA MET A 234 -0.14 -0.28 13.99
C MET A 234 1.33 -0.51 13.56
N ALA A 235 2.34 -0.09 14.32
CA ALA A 235 3.72 -0.50 14.07
C ALA A 235 3.88 -2.02 14.31
N PRO A 236 4.63 -2.77 13.49
CA PRO A 236 4.74 -4.22 13.64
C PRO A 236 5.32 -4.67 14.98
N SER A 237 6.35 -3.95 15.48
CA SER A 237 7.04 -4.28 16.73
C SER A 237 6.29 -3.75 17.96
N TYR A 238 6.25 -4.56 19.01
CA TYR A 238 5.60 -4.21 20.27
C TYR A 238 6.46 -3.24 21.10
N SER A 239 5.95 -2.02 21.28
CA SER A 239 6.64 -0.94 22.02
C SER A 239 6.29 -0.87 23.52
N GLY A 240 5.55 -1.85 24.04
CA GLY A 240 5.11 -1.85 25.44
C GLY A 240 3.81 -1.07 25.68
N TYR A 241 3.39 -1.04 26.95
CA TYR A 241 2.25 -0.24 27.40
C TYR A 241 2.70 0.99 28.19
N TRP A 242 2.14 2.14 27.80
CA TRP A 242 2.37 3.44 28.44
C TRP A 242 1.03 4.03 28.86
N SER A 243 0.92 4.50 30.11
CA SER A 243 -0.30 5.09 30.64
C SER A 243 -0.16 6.62 30.77
N PRO A 244 -1.12 7.42 30.26
CA PRO A 244 -2.30 7.01 29.49
C PRO A 244 -1.95 6.68 28.03
N PHE A 245 -2.48 5.57 27.52
CA PHE A 245 -2.32 5.21 26.10
C PHE A 245 -3.26 6.02 25.21
N ARG A 246 -2.77 6.44 24.03
CA ARG A 246 -3.55 7.11 22.99
C ARG A 246 -3.13 6.59 21.62
N LEU A 247 -4.10 6.51 20.70
CA LEU A 247 -3.82 6.23 19.29
C LEU A 247 -2.94 7.33 18.71
N HIS A 248 -1.96 6.94 17.89
CA HIS A 248 -1.12 7.86 17.15
C HIS A 248 -1.95 8.55 16.05
N TRP A 249 -1.51 9.72 15.58
CA TRP A 249 -2.25 10.46 14.56
C TRP A 249 -2.40 9.65 13.26
N ASP A 250 -1.39 8.84 12.92
CA ASP A 250 -1.43 7.91 11.77
C ASP A 250 -2.57 6.90 11.93
N ASP A 251 -2.69 6.23 13.08
CA ASP A 251 -3.78 5.29 13.43
C ASP A 251 -5.17 5.92 13.24
N ILE A 252 -5.32 7.15 13.73
CA ILE A 252 -6.57 7.90 13.66
C ILE A 252 -6.91 8.25 12.21
N GLU A 253 -5.95 8.76 11.44
CA GLU A 253 -6.17 9.08 10.03
C GLU A 253 -6.46 7.83 9.20
N GLY A 254 -5.75 6.73 9.47
CA GLY A 254 -5.95 5.43 8.84
C GLY A 254 -7.37 4.93 9.01
N ILE A 255 -7.83 4.84 10.26
CA ILE A 255 -9.15 4.28 10.57
C ILE A 255 -10.28 5.22 10.14
N GLN A 256 -10.09 6.53 10.27
CA GLN A 256 -11.09 7.51 9.84
C GLN A 256 -11.20 7.60 8.31
N ALA A 257 -10.14 7.27 7.57
CA ALA A 257 -10.23 7.15 6.12
C ALA A 257 -11.14 5.96 5.70
N LEU A 258 -11.20 4.90 6.50
CA LEU A 258 -12.06 3.73 6.23
C LEU A 258 -13.51 3.91 6.70
N TYR A 259 -13.70 4.52 7.87
CA TYR A 259 -15.00 4.53 8.58
C TYR A 259 -15.57 5.91 8.90
N GLY A 260 -14.82 6.98 8.61
CA GLY A 260 -15.20 8.36 8.93
C GLY A 260 -14.96 8.72 10.40
N LYS A 261 -15.03 10.03 10.68
CA LYS A 261 -14.86 10.59 12.03
C LYS A 261 -16.11 10.39 12.87
N LYS A 262 -15.93 10.25 14.19
CA LYS A 262 -17.04 10.23 15.16
C LYS A 262 -17.78 11.58 15.14
N THR A 263 -19.03 11.57 14.68
CA THR A 263 -19.94 12.71 14.82
C THR A 263 -20.69 12.59 16.13
N LEU A 264 -20.56 13.57 17.02
CA LEU A 264 -21.40 13.65 18.20
C LEU A 264 -22.84 14.00 17.76
N PRO A 265 -23.88 13.34 18.30
CA PRO A 265 -25.25 13.75 18.06
C PRO A 265 -25.47 15.11 18.72
N THR A 266 -25.43 16.19 17.92
CA THR A 266 -25.85 17.51 18.36
C THR A 266 -27.29 17.72 17.91
N THR A 267 -28.19 17.78 18.89
CA THR A 267 -29.56 18.23 18.72
C THR A 267 -29.58 19.75 18.48
N ALA A 268 -30.32 20.14 17.43
CA ALA A 268 -30.84 21.48 17.13
C ALA A 268 -29.91 22.53 16.46
N PRO A 269 -30.50 23.41 15.62
CA PRO A 269 -29.78 24.32 14.73
C PRO A 269 -29.58 25.69 15.39
N GLU A 270 -28.37 26.25 15.30
CA GLU A 270 -28.16 27.66 15.63
C GLU A 270 -27.28 28.39 14.63
N THR A 271 -27.69 29.63 14.46
CA THR A 271 -27.44 30.59 13.41
C THR A 271 -26.30 31.53 13.85
N SER A 272 -25.39 31.84 12.93
CA SER A 272 -24.54 33.06 12.87
C SER A 272 -23.39 33.22 13.91
N PRO A 273 -22.38 34.11 13.69
CA PRO A 273 -22.15 35.01 12.55
C PRO A 273 -20.79 34.85 11.84
N THR A 274 -20.80 35.41 10.64
CA THR A 274 -19.69 35.69 9.71
C THR A 274 -18.52 36.43 10.36
N LEU A 275 -17.30 35.90 10.19
CA LEU A 275 -16.08 36.69 10.10
C LEU A 275 -15.46 36.50 8.72
N SER A 276 -15.54 37.58 7.95
CA SER A 276 -15.04 37.73 6.59
C SER A 276 -13.51 37.69 6.54
N ILE A 277 -12.97 36.70 5.82
CA ILE A 277 -11.61 36.71 5.26
C ILE A 277 -11.77 36.78 3.73
N PRO A 278 -10.94 37.55 3.00
CA PRO A 278 -11.17 37.91 1.60
C PRO A 278 -11.11 36.69 0.66
N PRO A 279 -11.71 36.77 -0.55
CA PRO A 279 -11.91 35.61 -1.41
C PRO A 279 -10.60 35.23 -2.09
N SER A 280 -9.98 34.15 -1.64
CA SER A 280 -9.12 33.36 -2.53
C SER A 280 -10.01 32.35 -3.25
N SER A 281 -10.17 32.57 -4.55
CA SER A 281 -10.89 31.76 -5.53
C SER A 281 -10.72 30.24 -5.31
N ALA A 282 -11.63 29.63 -4.55
CA ALA A 282 -11.79 28.19 -4.49
C ALA A 282 -13.01 27.80 -5.34
N LEU A 283 -12.73 27.05 -6.42
CA LEU A 283 -13.71 26.41 -7.28
C LEU A 283 -14.75 25.64 -6.45
N LYS A 284 -16.00 25.65 -6.92
CA LYS A 284 -17.14 24.90 -6.38
C LYS A 284 -16.75 23.43 -6.10
N PRO A 285 -17.29 22.78 -5.05
CA PRO A 285 -17.06 21.35 -4.81
C PRO A 285 -17.57 20.54 -5.99
N SER A 286 -16.64 19.93 -6.72
CA SER A 286 -16.87 19.01 -7.82
C SER A 286 -17.67 17.81 -7.33
N LYS A 287 -18.78 17.51 -8.01
CA LYS A 287 -19.60 16.31 -7.78
C LYS A 287 -18.71 15.08 -7.94
N VAL A 288 -18.78 14.12 -7.03
CA VAL A 288 -18.06 12.83 -7.16
C VAL A 288 -18.58 12.13 -8.43
N PRO A 289 -17.70 11.73 -9.36
CA PRO A 289 -18.12 11.09 -10.59
C PRO A 289 -18.63 9.67 -10.37
N ASP A 290 -19.49 9.22 -11.26
CA ASP A 290 -19.99 7.85 -11.38
C ASP A 290 -19.20 7.14 -12.50
N PRO A 291 -18.32 6.16 -12.15
CA PRO A 291 -17.50 5.45 -13.13
C PRO A 291 -18.30 4.76 -14.25
N CYS A 292 -19.58 4.47 -14.05
CA CYS A 292 -20.42 3.80 -15.05
C CYS A 292 -21.10 4.77 -16.04
N LYS A 293 -21.07 6.09 -15.78
CA LYS A 293 -21.84 7.09 -16.54
C LYS A 293 -21.00 8.26 -17.04
N ASP A 294 -20.01 8.68 -16.26
CA ASP A 294 -19.18 9.83 -16.60
C ASP A 294 -18.02 9.40 -17.52
N ASP A 295 -17.62 10.30 -18.42
CA ASP A 295 -16.54 10.07 -19.39
C ASP A 295 -15.16 10.06 -18.72
N LEU A 296 -14.12 9.61 -19.44
CA LEU A 296 -12.75 9.58 -18.93
C LEU A 296 -11.95 10.80 -19.40
N ASP A 297 -11.28 11.47 -18.47
CA ASP A 297 -10.26 12.49 -18.77
C ASP A 297 -8.92 11.85 -19.16
N ALA A 298 -8.59 10.73 -18.50
CA ALA A 298 -7.40 9.94 -18.79
C ALA A 298 -7.57 8.54 -18.21
N ILE A 299 -6.84 7.56 -18.75
CA ILE A 299 -6.66 6.24 -18.13
C ILE A 299 -5.23 5.77 -18.40
N MET A 300 -4.63 5.09 -17.42
CA MET A 300 -3.28 4.52 -17.58
C MET A 300 -3.13 3.22 -16.80
N LEU A 301 -2.32 2.30 -17.31
CA LEU A 301 -1.70 1.27 -16.48
C LEU A 301 -0.54 1.93 -15.73
N GLY A 302 -0.79 2.28 -14.47
CA GLY A 302 0.09 3.11 -13.65
C GLY A 302 1.12 2.30 -12.86
N PRO A 303 1.76 2.93 -11.85
CA PRO A 303 2.70 2.24 -10.98
C PRO A 303 2.01 1.07 -10.26
N TYR A 304 2.79 0.01 -10.01
CA TYR A 304 2.36 -1.24 -9.35
C TYR A 304 1.34 -2.04 -10.15
N ASP A 305 1.37 -1.90 -11.48
CA ASP A 305 0.51 -2.63 -12.41
C ASP A 305 -0.97 -2.50 -12.01
N LYS A 306 -1.37 -1.27 -11.68
CA LYS A 306 -2.75 -0.91 -11.39
C LYS A 306 -3.27 0.02 -12.46
N THR A 307 -4.48 -0.24 -12.91
CA THR A 307 -5.14 0.59 -13.91
C THR A 307 -5.86 1.74 -13.19
N TYR A 308 -5.51 2.98 -13.50
CA TYR A 308 -6.09 4.18 -12.92
C TYR A 308 -6.86 4.96 -13.98
N ALA A 309 -8.12 5.24 -13.71
CA ALA A 309 -9.01 6.05 -14.53
C ALA A 309 -9.30 7.38 -13.82
N PHE A 310 -9.29 8.47 -14.58
CA PHE A 310 -9.36 9.85 -14.08
C PHE A 310 -10.56 10.57 -14.66
N HIS A 311 -11.23 11.38 -13.83
CA HIS A 311 -12.27 12.32 -14.27
C HIS A 311 -12.41 13.45 -13.25
N GLY A 312 -12.36 14.70 -13.74
CA GLY A 312 -12.40 15.89 -12.91
C GLY A 312 -11.31 15.83 -11.83
N ASP A 313 -11.68 16.06 -10.58
CA ASP A 313 -10.72 16.02 -9.46
C ASP A 313 -10.47 14.61 -8.89
N TYR A 314 -10.98 13.57 -9.57
CA TYR A 314 -11.05 12.22 -9.03
C TYR A 314 -10.32 11.18 -9.89
N VAL A 315 -9.89 10.12 -9.21
CA VAL A 315 -9.26 8.93 -9.77
C VAL A 315 -9.83 7.69 -9.09
N TRP A 316 -10.06 6.63 -9.85
CA TRP A 316 -10.41 5.31 -9.34
C TRP A 316 -9.53 4.22 -9.94
N MET A 317 -9.48 3.08 -9.26
CA MET A 317 -8.76 1.91 -9.74
C MET A 317 -9.72 0.98 -10.45
N VAL A 318 -9.36 0.57 -11.66
CA VAL A 318 -10.06 -0.44 -12.45
C VAL A 318 -9.49 -1.82 -12.08
N THR A 319 -10.38 -2.78 -11.83
CA THR A 319 -10.06 -4.17 -11.46
C THR A 319 -10.93 -5.14 -12.26
N ASP A 320 -10.57 -6.42 -12.28
CA ASP A 320 -11.32 -7.45 -13.01
C ASP A 320 -12.78 -7.61 -12.55
N PHE A 321 -13.11 -7.14 -11.35
CA PHE A 321 -14.45 -7.20 -10.77
C PHE A 321 -15.19 -5.85 -10.83
N GLY A 322 -14.63 -4.85 -11.49
CA GLY A 322 -15.17 -3.49 -11.58
C GLY A 322 -14.28 -2.44 -10.94
N THR A 323 -14.85 -1.34 -10.49
CA THR A 323 -14.09 -0.18 -10.00
C THR A 323 -14.06 -0.06 -8.49
N LYS A 324 -12.95 0.45 -7.95
CA LYS A 324 -12.91 0.95 -6.56
C LYS A 324 -13.57 2.33 -6.48
N PRO A 325 -14.06 2.77 -5.31
CA PRO A 325 -14.66 4.10 -5.17
C PRO A 325 -13.70 5.23 -5.60
N PRO A 326 -14.19 6.29 -6.29
CA PRO A 326 -13.37 7.43 -6.67
C PRO A 326 -12.75 8.15 -5.48
N LEU A 327 -11.45 8.43 -5.58
CA LEU A 327 -10.64 9.20 -4.64
C LEU A 327 -10.23 10.52 -5.28
N LYS A 328 -9.95 11.56 -4.49
CA LYS A 328 -9.35 12.77 -5.07
C LYS A 328 -7.96 12.47 -5.63
N ILE A 329 -7.64 13.01 -6.81
CA ILE A 329 -6.31 12.88 -7.44
C ILE A 329 -5.21 13.32 -6.48
N SER A 330 -5.42 14.44 -5.79
CA SER A 330 -4.47 15.01 -4.82
C SER A 330 -4.21 14.10 -3.60
N ALA A 331 -5.05 13.10 -3.34
CA ALA A 331 -4.84 12.12 -2.29
C ALA A 331 -3.77 11.07 -2.65
N LEU A 332 -3.60 10.79 -3.95
CA LEU A 332 -2.55 9.90 -4.45
C LEU A 332 -1.35 10.70 -4.95
N TRP A 333 -1.55 11.70 -5.80
CA TRP A 333 -0.49 12.55 -6.34
C TRP A 333 -0.60 13.95 -5.76
N LYS A 334 0.12 14.19 -4.65
CA LYS A 334 0.15 15.50 -4.00
C LYS A 334 0.57 16.59 -5.00
N ASP A 335 -0.11 17.74 -4.93
CA ASP A 335 0.10 18.92 -5.78
C ASP A 335 -0.26 18.74 -7.28
N LEU A 336 -0.80 17.58 -7.68
CA LEU A 336 -1.35 17.39 -9.03
C LEU A 336 -2.77 17.99 -9.09
N PRO A 337 -3.05 18.93 -10.03
CA PRO A 337 -4.40 19.42 -10.23
C PRO A 337 -5.31 18.34 -10.83
N GLY A 338 -6.62 18.47 -10.63
CA GLY A 338 -7.59 17.66 -11.37
C GLY A 338 -7.78 18.12 -12.82
N TRP A 339 -8.79 17.51 -13.45
CA TRP A 339 -9.15 17.68 -14.84
C TRP A 339 -7.98 17.39 -15.76
N LEU A 340 -7.33 16.24 -15.64
CA LEU A 340 -6.09 15.96 -16.39
C LEU A 340 -6.37 15.93 -17.89
N ASP A 341 -5.40 16.30 -18.72
CA ASP A 341 -5.57 16.17 -20.17
C ASP A 341 -5.02 14.81 -20.67
N ALA A 342 -3.94 14.30 -20.05
CA ALA A 342 -3.46 12.94 -20.31
C ALA A 342 -2.58 12.42 -19.16
N ALA A 343 -2.46 11.10 -19.06
CA ALA A 343 -1.61 10.42 -18.07
C ALA A 343 -0.89 9.21 -18.69
N VAL A 344 0.37 8.98 -18.31
CA VAL A 344 1.12 7.81 -18.77
C VAL A 344 2.17 7.40 -17.73
N TYR A 345 2.34 6.10 -17.52
CA TYR A 345 3.42 5.53 -16.73
C TYR A 345 4.45 4.87 -17.65
N SER A 346 5.74 5.12 -17.39
CA SER A 346 6.86 4.45 -18.05
C SER A 346 7.44 3.40 -17.09
N PRO A 347 7.18 2.10 -17.34
CA PRO A 347 7.83 1.00 -16.62
C PRO A 347 9.36 1.03 -16.75
N ARG A 348 9.89 1.57 -17.86
CA ARG A 348 11.34 1.70 -18.12
C ARG A 348 12.03 2.60 -17.11
N THR A 349 11.38 3.68 -16.69
CA THR A 349 11.97 4.68 -15.78
C THR A 349 11.32 4.71 -14.40
N GLY A 350 10.23 3.96 -14.21
CA GLY A 350 9.39 4.03 -13.02
C GLY A 350 8.76 5.42 -12.80
N ARG A 351 8.55 6.18 -13.89
CA ARG A 351 8.02 7.54 -13.84
C ARG A 351 6.61 7.62 -14.37
N THR A 352 5.77 8.36 -13.67
CA THR A 352 4.43 8.74 -14.14
C THR A 352 4.46 10.19 -14.62
N TYR A 353 3.89 10.43 -15.79
CA TYR A 353 3.81 11.73 -16.43
C TYR A 353 2.34 12.12 -16.56
N PHE A 354 2.03 13.33 -16.09
CA PHE A 354 0.69 13.91 -16.22
C PHE A 354 0.77 15.19 -17.02
N PHE A 355 -0.15 15.36 -17.97
CA PHE A 355 -0.26 16.52 -18.83
C PHE A 355 -1.48 17.33 -18.40
N LYS A 356 -1.28 18.63 -18.13
CA LYS A 356 -2.38 19.56 -17.87
C LYS A 356 -2.06 20.96 -18.38
N GLY A 357 -2.89 21.45 -19.29
CA GLY A 357 -2.70 22.69 -20.04
C GLY A 357 -1.35 22.67 -20.77
N SER A 358 -0.51 23.64 -20.47
CA SER A 358 0.84 23.78 -21.02
C SER A 358 1.93 23.26 -20.08
N LYS A 359 1.57 22.41 -19.11
CA LYS A 359 2.48 21.91 -18.09
C LYS A 359 2.54 20.37 -18.09
N LEU A 360 3.71 19.87 -17.74
CA LEU A 360 4.01 18.46 -17.53
C LEU A 360 4.41 18.27 -16.07
N TRP A 361 3.76 17.35 -15.38
CA TRP A 361 4.16 16.88 -14.07
C TRP A 361 4.85 15.53 -14.23
N ARG A 362 5.79 15.24 -13.34
CA ARG A 362 6.50 13.97 -13.31
C ARG A 362 6.60 13.47 -11.88
N TYR A 363 6.22 12.21 -11.68
CA TYR A 363 6.23 11.55 -10.39
C TYR A 363 7.08 10.28 -10.44
N ARG A 364 7.63 9.85 -9.31
CA ARG A 364 8.08 8.46 -9.07
C ARG A 364 7.17 7.85 -8.02
N GLY A 365 6.42 6.83 -8.42
CA GLY A 365 5.25 6.38 -7.67
C GLY A 365 4.26 7.54 -7.50
N PHE A 366 4.19 8.05 -6.27
CA PHE A 366 3.28 9.12 -5.85
C PHE A 366 3.99 10.42 -5.44
N LYS A 367 5.33 10.47 -5.52
CA LYS A 367 6.13 11.66 -5.14
C LYS A 367 6.46 12.51 -6.36
N LEU A 368 6.13 13.80 -6.30
CA LEU A 368 6.46 14.78 -7.33
C LEU A 368 7.98 14.93 -7.43
N ASP A 369 8.51 14.88 -8.66
CA ASP A 369 9.92 15.14 -8.89
C ASP A 369 10.28 16.60 -8.67
N TYR A 370 11.46 16.82 -8.09
CA TYR A 370 12.00 18.15 -7.94
C TYR A 370 12.13 18.86 -9.31
N GLY A 371 11.70 20.13 -9.36
CA GLY A 371 11.70 20.94 -10.57
C GLY A 371 10.53 20.68 -11.52
N TYR A 372 9.51 19.93 -11.10
CA TYR A 372 8.22 19.80 -11.79
C TYR A 372 7.11 20.53 -11.03
N PRO A 373 6.05 21.01 -11.71
CA PRO A 373 5.81 20.87 -13.15
C PRO A 373 6.70 21.73 -14.03
N LYS A 374 6.99 21.24 -15.25
CA LYS A 374 7.74 21.95 -16.29
C LYS A 374 6.82 22.42 -17.43
N PRO A 375 7.13 23.53 -18.11
CA PRO A 375 6.37 23.93 -19.29
C PRO A 375 6.59 22.94 -20.45
N LEU A 376 5.53 22.68 -21.20
CA LEU A 376 5.57 21.99 -22.49
C LEU A 376 6.02 23.00 -23.55
N THR A 377 7.24 22.86 -24.06
CA THR A 377 7.83 23.83 -25.01
C THR A 377 7.95 23.30 -26.43
N ARG A 378 7.91 21.99 -26.65
CA ARG A 378 8.16 21.35 -27.96
C ARG A 378 6.95 20.66 -28.58
N ILE A 379 5.86 20.56 -27.83
CA ILE A 379 4.60 19.94 -28.25
C ILE A 379 3.45 20.87 -27.85
N PRO A 380 2.27 20.77 -28.49
CA PRO A 380 1.13 21.61 -28.14
C PRO A 380 0.66 21.40 -26.70
N ALA A 381 -0.03 22.41 -26.17
CA ALA A 381 -0.74 22.32 -24.90
C ALA A 381 -2.03 21.50 -25.06
N LYS A 382 -2.62 21.06 -23.94
CA LYS A 382 -3.87 20.28 -23.88
C LYS A 382 -3.79 19.01 -24.70
N ILE A 383 -2.87 18.13 -24.30
CA ILE A 383 -2.66 16.81 -24.90
C ILE A 383 -3.91 15.95 -24.73
N ASP A 384 -4.26 15.19 -25.75
CA ASP A 384 -5.50 14.40 -25.79
C ASP A 384 -5.33 13.02 -25.14
N ALA A 385 -4.18 12.38 -25.36
CA ALA A 385 -3.87 11.08 -24.76
C ALA A 385 -2.36 10.84 -24.71
N ALA A 386 -1.92 9.94 -23.84
CA ALA A 386 -0.52 9.52 -23.78
C ALA A 386 -0.42 8.01 -23.54
N LEU A 387 0.53 7.36 -24.20
CA LEU A 387 0.69 5.91 -24.22
C LEU A 387 2.16 5.53 -24.10
N TYR A 388 2.51 4.64 -23.18
CA TYR A 388 3.83 4.02 -23.20
C TYR A 388 3.78 2.73 -24.03
N TRP A 389 4.68 2.60 -25.00
CA TRP A 389 4.77 1.43 -25.86
C TRP A 389 5.98 0.56 -25.48
N PRO A 390 5.78 -0.64 -24.89
CA PRO A 390 6.88 -1.48 -24.39
C PRO A 390 7.87 -1.94 -25.47
N THR A 391 7.39 -2.30 -26.66
CA THR A 391 8.22 -2.83 -27.76
C THR A 391 9.32 -1.87 -28.22
N ASN A 392 9.03 -0.57 -28.32
CA ASN A 392 9.99 0.44 -28.77
C ASN A 392 10.51 1.34 -27.64
N LYS A 393 10.02 1.12 -26.41
CA LYS A 393 10.43 1.83 -25.20
C LYS A 393 10.26 3.35 -25.27
N LYS A 394 9.18 3.81 -25.92
CA LYS A 394 8.84 5.23 -26.08
C LYS A 394 7.45 5.57 -25.57
N ILE A 395 7.28 6.83 -25.17
CA ILE A 395 5.99 7.44 -24.90
C ILE A 395 5.47 8.08 -26.19
N PHE A 396 4.24 7.76 -26.56
CA PHE A 396 3.48 8.38 -27.63
C PHE A 396 2.53 9.39 -27.00
N VAL A 397 2.55 10.62 -27.50
CA VAL A 397 1.70 11.71 -27.04
C VAL A 397 0.82 12.13 -28.20
N PHE A 398 -0.49 12.13 -28.01
CA PHE A 398 -1.49 12.33 -29.06
C PHE A 398 -2.14 13.71 -28.94
N LYS A 399 -2.36 14.34 -30.09
CA LYS A 399 -3.15 15.58 -30.20
C LYS A 399 -3.87 15.61 -31.54
N ASP A 400 -5.17 15.82 -31.49
CA ASP A 400 -6.08 15.91 -32.62
C ASP A 400 -5.97 14.67 -33.54
N THR A 401 -5.26 14.79 -34.65
CA THR A 401 -5.06 13.72 -35.64
C THR A 401 -3.63 13.19 -35.69
N GLU A 402 -2.78 13.68 -34.78
CA GLU A 402 -1.33 13.51 -34.81
C GLU A 402 -0.78 12.96 -33.50
N TYR A 403 0.46 12.46 -33.56
CA TYR A 403 1.22 12.02 -32.40
C TYR A 403 2.70 12.39 -32.48
N TRP A 404 3.32 12.55 -31.32
CA TRP A 404 4.75 12.70 -31.11
C TRP A 404 5.29 11.49 -30.38
N GLN A 405 6.55 11.13 -30.63
CA GLN A 405 7.26 10.15 -29.81
C GLN A 405 8.22 10.86 -28.88
N TRP A 406 8.36 10.32 -27.68
CA TRP A 406 9.26 10.79 -26.66
C TRP A 406 10.05 9.62 -26.10
N ASP A 407 11.37 9.76 -26.11
CA ASP A 407 12.26 8.90 -25.35
C ASP A 407 12.59 9.61 -24.04
N GLU A 408 12.09 9.08 -22.93
CA GLU A 408 12.25 9.67 -21.60
C GLU A 408 13.67 9.56 -21.02
N LEU A 409 14.55 8.74 -21.59
CA LEU A 409 15.99 8.79 -21.27
C LEU A 409 16.70 9.90 -22.04
N GLY A 410 16.16 10.28 -23.19
CA GLY A 410 16.54 11.49 -23.90
C GLY A 410 15.82 12.72 -23.35
N SER A 411 16.21 13.91 -23.82
CA SER A 411 15.55 15.17 -23.43
C SER A 411 14.53 15.67 -24.46
N TYR A 412 14.23 14.91 -25.52
CA TYR A 412 13.59 15.48 -26.71
C TYR A 412 12.43 14.62 -27.26
N PHE A 413 11.30 15.28 -27.47
CA PHE A 413 10.23 14.83 -28.36
C PHE A 413 10.74 14.80 -29.81
N THR A 414 10.15 13.96 -30.65
CA THR A 414 10.34 14.06 -32.10
C THR A 414 9.94 15.45 -32.60
N ASN A 415 10.78 16.08 -33.41
CA ASN A 415 10.52 17.45 -33.88
C ASN A 415 9.31 17.57 -34.82
N ILE A 416 8.84 16.47 -35.41
CA ILE A 416 7.78 16.47 -36.42
C ILE A 416 6.68 15.48 -35.99
N PRO A 417 5.41 15.90 -35.86
CA PRO A 417 4.30 15.01 -35.60
C PRO A 417 4.05 14.04 -36.76
N ARG A 418 3.44 12.89 -36.46
CA ARG A 418 2.96 11.93 -37.46
C ARG A 418 1.48 11.70 -37.29
N LYS A 419 0.76 11.43 -38.38
CA LYS A 419 -0.68 11.12 -38.31
C LYS A 419 -0.92 9.80 -37.61
N ILE A 420 -1.91 9.77 -36.71
CA ILE A 420 -2.29 8.55 -35.96
C ILE A 420 -2.54 7.39 -36.92
N SER A 421 -3.27 7.64 -38.01
CA SER A 421 -3.63 6.63 -39.03
C SER A 421 -2.44 5.99 -39.76
N THR A 422 -1.24 6.59 -39.72
CA THR A 422 -0.06 6.03 -40.38
C THR A 422 0.54 4.85 -39.63
N LEU A 423 0.34 4.79 -38.31
CA LEU A 423 0.84 3.72 -37.45
C LEU A 423 -0.29 2.89 -36.86
N PHE A 424 -1.36 3.55 -36.39
CA PHE A 424 -2.51 2.93 -35.75
C PHE A 424 -3.68 2.86 -36.74
N THR A 425 -3.73 1.77 -37.51
CA THR A 425 -4.69 1.66 -38.61
C THR A 425 -6.10 1.38 -38.08
N GLY A 426 -7.08 2.18 -38.51
CA GLY A 426 -8.47 2.06 -38.07
C GLY A 426 -8.78 2.72 -36.72
N ALA A 427 -7.78 3.27 -36.03
CA ALA A 427 -7.97 3.99 -34.77
C ALA A 427 -8.69 5.34 -34.99
N PRO A 428 -9.52 5.78 -34.03
CA PRO A 428 -10.13 7.10 -34.09
C PRO A 428 -9.09 8.22 -33.91
N SER A 429 -9.40 9.42 -34.41
CA SER A 429 -8.71 10.67 -34.04
C SER A 429 -9.45 11.38 -32.90
N TYR A 430 -8.82 12.38 -32.27
CA TYR A 430 -9.34 13.09 -31.10
C TYR A 430 -9.66 12.10 -29.97
N LEU A 431 -8.60 11.49 -29.43
CA LEU A 431 -8.69 10.50 -28.37
C LEU A 431 -8.97 11.18 -27.03
N ASP A 432 -9.64 10.49 -26.13
CA ASP A 432 -9.76 10.96 -24.73
C ASP A 432 -8.72 10.28 -23.84
N ALA A 433 -8.30 9.06 -24.20
CA ALA A 433 -7.23 8.36 -23.50
C ALA A 433 -6.63 7.22 -24.33
N ALA A 434 -5.46 6.75 -23.90
CA ALA A 434 -4.76 5.62 -24.48
C ALA A 434 -3.97 4.85 -23.41
N LEU A 435 -3.94 3.52 -23.48
CA LEU A 435 -3.00 2.73 -22.66
C LEU A 435 -2.56 1.43 -23.32
N THR A 436 -1.37 0.95 -22.95
CA THR A 436 -0.96 -0.43 -23.18
C THR A 436 -1.29 -1.17 -21.90
N TRP A 437 -2.16 -2.17 -21.98
CA TRP A 437 -2.63 -2.88 -20.79
C TRP A 437 -1.76 -4.09 -20.46
N GLU A 438 -2.06 -4.79 -19.37
CA GLU A 438 -1.25 -5.89 -18.82
C GLU A 438 -1.05 -7.03 -19.82
N ASN A 439 -2.00 -7.22 -20.75
CA ASN A 439 -1.89 -8.20 -21.83
C ASN A 439 -1.03 -7.73 -23.03
N GLY A 440 -0.35 -6.60 -22.92
CA GLY A 440 0.52 -6.04 -23.95
C GLY A 440 -0.19 -5.44 -25.15
N LYS A 441 -1.53 -5.46 -25.20
CA LYS A 441 -2.32 -4.84 -26.27
C LYS A 441 -2.53 -3.36 -26.00
N VAL A 442 -2.75 -2.60 -27.07
CA VAL A 442 -3.03 -1.16 -27.00
C VAL A 442 -4.51 -0.88 -27.15
N TYR A 443 -4.97 0.03 -26.30
CA TYR A 443 -6.34 0.44 -26.18
C TYR A 443 -6.44 1.94 -26.34
N PHE A 444 -7.37 2.37 -27.18
CA PHE A 444 -7.74 3.77 -27.36
C PHE A 444 -9.17 4.00 -26.90
N PHE A 445 -9.41 5.13 -26.25
CA PHE A 445 -10.70 5.49 -25.65
C PHE A 445 -11.19 6.78 -26.28
N LYS A 446 -12.48 6.82 -26.61
CA LYS A 446 -13.15 8.00 -27.14
C LYS A 446 -14.65 7.95 -26.83
N GLY A 447 -15.15 8.96 -26.13
CA GLY A 447 -16.45 8.98 -25.48
C GLY A 447 -16.63 7.72 -24.62
N GLN A 448 -17.79 7.08 -24.76
CA GLN A 448 -18.13 5.87 -24.00
C GLN A 448 -17.58 4.57 -24.61
N ASN A 449 -16.72 4.69 -25.64
CA ASN A 449 -16.24 3.56 -26.42
C ASN A 449 -14.73 3.39 -26.33
N TYR A 450 -14.25 2.16 -26.52
CA TYR A 450 -12.84 1.87 -26.65
C TYR A 450 -12.54 0.93 -27.83
N TRP A 451 -11.31 0.97 -28.33
CA TRP A 451 -10.78 0.17 -29.44
C TRP A 451 -9.54 -0.59 -28.99
N ARG A 452 -9.48 -1.90 -29.23
CA ARG A 452 -8.27 -2.70 -29.04
C ARG A 452 -7.55 -2.92 -30.37
N LEU A 453 -6.23 -2.82 -30.35
CA LEU A 453 -5.37 -3.05 -31.50
C LEU A 453 -4.68 -4.41 -31.40
N ASN A 454 -4.50 -5.05 -32.55
CA ASN A 454 -3.71 -6.28 -32.67
C ASN A 454 -2.19 -6.00 -32.71
N ASP A 455 -1.38 -7.05 -32.87
CA ASP A 455 0.10 -6.93 -32.87
C ASP A 455 0.65 -6.14 -34.06
N GLN A 456 -0.14 -5.97 -35.13
CA GLN A 456 0.17 -5.13 -36.28
C GLN A 456 -0.41 -3.71 -36.18
N LEU A 457 -0.90 -3.32 -34.99
CA LEU A 457 -1.43 -1.99 -34.68
C LEU A 457 -2.67 -1.64 -35.49
N ARG A 458 -3.45 -2.66 -35.87
CA ARG A 458 -4.73 -2.52 -36.53
C ARG A 458 -5.84 -2.75 -35.53
N VAL A 459 -6.86 -1.90 -35.58
CA VAL A 459 -8.10 -2.12 -34.82
C VAL A 459 -8.70 -3.47 -35.18
N GLU A 460 -9.03 -4.26 -34.16
CA GLU A 460 -9.65 -5.57 -34.32
C GLU A 460 -11.11 -5.45 -34.79
N ARG A 461 -11.63 -6.49 -35.45
CA ARG A 461 -12.91 -6.44 -36.20
C ARG A 461 -14.16 -6.17 -35.34
N ASP A 462 -14.11 -6.46 -34.04
CA ASP A 462 -15.26 -6.37 -33.14
C ASP A 462 -15.29 -5.08 -32.30
N TYR A 463 -14.49 -4.07 -32.67
CA TYR A 463 -14.38 -2.79 -31.97
C TYR A 463 -14.99 -1.63 -32.77
N PRO A 464 -15.56 -0.60 -32.10
CA PRO A 464 -15.48 -0.34 -30.66
C PRO A 464 -16.40 -1.17 -29.78
N LEU A 465 -16.04 -1.29 -28.51
CA LEU A 465 -16.88 -1.84 -27.44
C LEU A 465 -17.12 -0.79 -26.34
N SER A 466 -18.13 -1.03 -25.49
CA SER A 466 -18.48 -0.15 -24.37
C SER A 466 -17.39 -0.13 -23.30
N THR A 467 -16.93 1.06 -22.94
CA THR A 467 -15.97 1.27 -21.84
C THR A 467 -16.61 0.92 -20.49
N ALA A 468 -17.88 1.30 -20.26
CA ALA A 468 -18.60 0.93 -19.04
C ALA A 468 -18.71 -0.61 -18.93
N GLU A 469 -19.24 -1.22 -20.01
CA GLU A 469 -19.24 -2.64 -20.38
C GLU A 469 -18.07 -3.44 -19.82
N ARG A 470 -16.89 -3.06 -20.33
CA ARG A 470 -15.71 -3.92 -20.31
C ARG A 470 -14.62 -3.46 -19.36
N TRP A 471 -14.57 -2.17 -19.04
CA TRP A 471 -13.56 -1.61 -18.14
C TRP A 471 -14.13 -1.28 -16.78
N MET A 472 -15.39 -0.86 -16.69
CA MET A 472 -15.98 -0.45 -15.41
C MET A 472 -16.80 -1.57 -14.75
N ASN A 473 -17.13 -2.62 -15.52
CA ASN A 473 -17.96 -3.75 -15.14
C ASN A 473 -19.36 -3.31 -14.66
N CYS A 474 -19.91 -2.36 -15.42
CA CYS A 474 -21.29 -1.93 -15.39
C CYS A 474 -21.85 -2.22 -16.78
#